data_AF-A0A7J2NPP0-F1
#
_entry.id   AF-A0A7J2NPP0-F1
#
_cell.length_a   1.000
_cell.length_b   1.000
_cell.length_c   1.000
_cell.angle_alpha   90.00
_cell.angle_beta   90.00
_cell.angle_gamma   90.00
#
_symmetry.space_group_name_H-M   'P 1'
#
loop_
_entity.id
_entity.type
_entity.pdbx_description
1 polymer ?
#
loop_
_entity_poly.entity_id
_entity_poly.type
_entity_poly.pdbx_seq_one_letter_code
_entity_poly.pdbx_strand_id
1 'polypeptide(L)'
;MEDHAVKFGVLEWEKIPIDWRRLGRPRNWEKLGVRIGNVRVVRTSRSIIVHPGRLRGFDVDELLMLSGRIVERVRMVLENRFGLVLSDVGVALHQPVTRFYSEEAGELVKLGTTVVEGVGSIDNSPPERVPHEEYVGKDLAKARLLMPLKLSQLEQRIEDMEKRLTDLSDNVCELVSVLKTALVPKPAKEFPSQHVEERSYIS
;
A
#
# COMPACT_ATOMS: atom_id res chain seq x y z
N MET A 1 -11.31 -5.36 3.96
CA MET A 1 -11.84 -4.00 4.17
C MET A 1 -12.70 -3.99 5.42
N GLU A 2 -12.52 -2.98 6.26
CA GLU A 2 -13.39 -2.69 7.41
C GLU A 2 -14.83 -2.36 6.97
N ASP A 3 -15.73 -2.31 7.94
CA ASP A 3 -17.12 -1.91 7.73
C ASP A 3 -17.19 -0.48 7.21
N HIS A 4 -17.58 -0.29 5.94
CA HIS A 4 -17.71 1.04 5.34
C HIS A 4 -19.15 1.53 5.44
N ALA A 5 -19.49 2.06 6.62
CA ALA A 5 -20.86 2.43 6.95
C ALA A 5 -21.30 3.74 6.26
N VAL A 6 -22.54 3.76 5.76
CA VAL A 6 -23.13 4.90 5.06
C VAL A 6 -24.38 5.38 5.79
N LYS A 7 -24.44 6.69 6.03
CA LYS A 7 -25.55 7.38 6.70
C LYS A 7 -26.45 8.07 5.69
N PHE A 8 -27.75 7.83 5.81
CA PHE A 8 -28.80 8.49 5.04
C PHE A 8 -29.66 9.34 5.97
N GLY A 9 -30.01 10.55 5.54
CA GLY A 9 -31.04 11.34 6.21
C GLY A 9 -32.41 10.70 6.01
N VAL A 10 -33.28 10.77 7.01
CA VAL A 10 -34.66 10.29 6.88
C VAL A 10 -35.56 11.47 6.53
N LEU A 11 -36.26 11.37 5.40
CA LEU A 11 -37.24 12.35 4.93
C LEU A 11 -38.65 11.94 5.38
N GLU A 12 -38.95 10.64 5.30
CA GLU A 12 -40.18 10.04 5.82
C GLU A 12 -39.83 8.74 6.56
N TRP A 13 -40.38 8.56 7.76
CA TRP A 13 -40.20 7.34 8.54
C TRP A 13 -41.04 6.19 7.98
N GLU A 14 -40.84 5.00 8.55
CA GLU A 14 -41.50 3.77 8.11
C GLU A 14 -43.04 3.87 8.10
N LYS A 15 -43.66 3.42 7.02
CA LYS A 15 -45.12 3.22 6.92
C LYS A 15 -45.53 1.86 7.48
N ILE A 16 -44.64 0.88 7.36
CA ILE A 16 -44.80 -0.45 7.95
C ILE A 16 -43.79 -0.57 9.09
N PRO A 17 -44.22 -0.81 10.34
CA PRO A 17 -43.33 -0.84 11.50
C PRO A 17 -42.17 -1.82 11.33
N ILE A 18 -40.96 -1.36 11.68
CA ILE A 18 -39.77 -2.19 11.80
C ILE A 18 -39.54 -2.51 13.29
N ASP A 19 -39.25 -3.78 13.62
CA ASP A 19 -38.88 -4.20 14.97
C ASP A 19 -37.45 -3.71 15.32
N TRP A 20 -37.37 -2.44 15.69
CA TRP A 20 -36.13 -1.80 16.11
C TRP A 20 -35.73 -2.27 17.50
N ARG A 21 -34.58 -2.92 17.61
CA ARG A 21 -34.06 -3.44 18.89
C ARG A 21 -32.92 -2.58 19.42
N ARG A 22 -32.82 -2.46 20.74
CA ARG A 22 -31.69 -1.78 21.38
C ARG A 22 -30.38 -2.53 21.13
N LEU A 23 -29.43 -1.84 20.53
CA LEU A 23 -28.07 -2.30 20.29
C LEU A 23 -27.17 -1.92 21.48
N GLY A 24 -27.38 -2.62 22.59
CA GLY A 24 -26.64 -2.44 23.84
C GLY A 24 -27.15 -1.29 24.71
N ARG A 25 -26.42 -1.02 25.81
CA ARG A 25 -26.65 0.12 26.72
C ARG A 25 -25.46 1.09 26.66
N PRO A 26 -25.36 1.98 25.65
CA PRO A 26 -24.36 3.05 25.68
C PRO A 26 -24.64 4.01 26.84
N ARG A 27 -23.59 4.61 27.41
CA ARG A 27 -23.71 5.50 28.59
C ARG A 27 -24.67 6.69 28.40
N ASN A 28 -24.86 7.20 27.18
CA ASN A 28 -25.54 8.49 26.93
C ASN A 28 -26.60 8.51 25.80
N TRP A 29 -26.91 7.40 25.12
CA TRP A 29 -27.91 7.38 24.02
C TRP A 29 -28.34 5.95 23.63
N GLU A 30 -29.59 5.79 23.19
CA GLU A 30 -30.11 4.51 22.71
C GLU A 30 -29.84 4.35 21.20
N LYS A 31 -28.94 3.43 20.84
CA LYS A 31 -28.82 2.94 19.46
C LYS A 31 -29.92 1.92 19.23
N LEU A 32 -30.89 2.23 18.37
CA LEU A 32 -31.82 1.24 17.85
C LEU A 32 -31.23 0.62 16.58
N GLY A 33 -31.50 -0.65 16.34
CA GLY A 33 -31.13 -1.26 15.08
C GLY A 33 -31.76 -2.61 14.83
N VAL A 34 -31.60 -3.04 13.60
CA VAL A 34 -32.18 -4.26 13.05
C VAL A 34 -31.16 -4.92 12.12
N ARG A 35 -31.36 -6.19 11.80
CA ARG A 35 -30.62 -6.86 10.74
C ARG A 35 -31.53 -7.07 9.52
N ILE A 36 -31.05 -6.64 8.35
CA ILE A 36 -31.66 -6.96 7.06
C ILE A 36 -30.73 -7.96 6.38
N GLY A 37 -31.10 -9.24 6.46
CA GLY A 37 -30.17 -10.34 6.17
C GLY A 37 -28.97 -10.30 7.13
N ASN A 38 -27.76 -10.26 6.57
CA ASN A 38 -26.52 -10.14 7.34
C ASN A 38 -26.06 -8.69 7.56
N VAL A 39 -26.80 -7.71 7.04
CA VAL A 39 -26.45 -6.29 7.11
C VAL A 39 -27.06 -5.67 8.36
N ARG A 40 -26.25 -4.95 9.12
CA ARG A 40 -26.73 -4.22 10.30
C ARG A 40 -27.23 -2.85 9.88
N VAL A 41 -28.41 -2.48 10.36
CA VAL A 41 -29.00 -1.16 10.13
C VAL A 41 -29.24 -0.51 11.48
N VAL A 42 -28.74 0.71 11.65
CA VAL A 42 -28.85 1.48 12.89
C VAL A 42 -29.74 2.68 12.64
N ARG A 43 -30.71 2.86 13.51
CA ARG A 43 -31.59 4.02 13.55
C ARG A 43 -31.10 5.03 14.57
N THR A 44 -31.06 6.29 14.16
CA THR A 44 -30.92 7.44 15.06
C THR A 44 -32.23 8.24 15.06
N SER A 45 -32.25 9.39 15.72
CA SER A 45 -33.41 10.30 15.72
C SER A 45 -33.72 10.94 14.36
N ARG A 46 -32.77 10.97 13.42
CA ARG A 46 -32.91 11.68 12.13
C ARG A 46 -32.27 10.96 10.93
N SER A 47 -31.69 9.78 11.15
CA SER A 47 -30.92 9.10 10.11
C SER A 47 -31.00 7.59 10.25
N ILE A 48 -30.79 6.90 9.13
CA ILE A 48 -30.48 5.47 9.08
C ILE A 48 -29.01 5.32 8.70
N ILE A 49 -28.30 4.44 9.38
CA ILE A 49 -26.92 4.08 9.07
C ILE A 49 -26.89 2.61 8.67
N VAL A 50 -26.41 2.33 7.47
CA VAL A 50 -26.27 0.98 6.95
C VAL A 50 -24.82 0.56 7.12
N HIS A 51 -24.61 -0.54 7.85
CA HIS A 51 -23.33 -1.16 8.12
C HIS A 51 -23.21 -2.44 7.28
N PRO A 52 -22.61 -2.38 6.07
CA PRO A 52 -22.45 -3.52 5.18
C PRO A 52 -21.62 -4.65 5.81
N GLY A 53 -20.85 -4.35 6.86
CA GLY A 53 -19.98 -5.29 7.53
C GLY A 53 -18.60 -5.37 6.88
N ARG A 54 -17.73 -6.20 7.45
CA ARG A 54 -16.39 -6.41 6.93
C ARG A 54 -16.43 -7.25 5.67
N LEU A 55 -15.70 -6.81 4.65
CA LEU A 55 -15.58 -7.52 3.38
C LEU A 55 -14.15 -8.02 3.19
N ARG A 56 -14.01 -9.25 2.71
CA ARG A 56 -12.73 -9.91 2.44
C ARG A 56 -12.57 -10.13 0.94
N GLY A 57 -11.37 -9.90 0.43
CA GLY A 57 -11.04 -10.01 -0.99
C GLY A 57 -9.65 -9.44 -1.26
N PHE A 58 -9.20 -9.56 -2.51
CA PHE A 58 -7.86 -9.16 -2.94
C PHE A 58 -7.82 -7.81 -3.69
N ASP A 59 -8.97 -7.35 -4.19
CA ASP A 59 -9.09 -6.07 -4.89
C ASP A 59 -9.84 -5.05 -4.03
N VAL A 60 -9.16 -3.96 -3.68
CA VAL A 60 -9.71 -2.87 -2.85
C VAL A 60 -10.87 -2.15 -3.54
N ASP A 61 -10.82 -1.95 -4.86
CA ASP A 61 -11.89 -1.28 -5.61
C ASP A 61 -13.14 -2.17 -5.66
N GLU A 62 -12.95 -3.47 -5.89
CA GLU A 62 -14.05 -4.43 -5.90
C GLU A 62 -14.74 -4.48 -4.54
N LEU A 63 -13.97 -4.49 -3.44
CA LEU A 63 -14.51 -4.48 -2.08
C LEU A 63 -15.32 -3.21 -1.80
N LEU A 64 -14.82 -2.05 -2.22
CA LEU A 64 -15.53 -0.78 -2.03
C LEU A 64 -16.83 -0.74 -2.85
N MET A 65 -16.79 -1.19 -4.10
CA MET A 65 -17.96 -1.31 -4.97
C MET A 65 -19.00 -2.28 -4.37
N LEU A 66 -18.56 -3.43 -3.88
CA LEU A 66 -19.44 -4.43 -3.26
C LEU A 66 -20.11 -3.86 -2.01
N SER A 67 -19.37 -3.12 -1.19
CA SER A 67 -19.91 -2.40 -0.04
C SER A 67 -21.02 -1.43 -0.44
N GLY A 68 -20.80 -0.61 -1.47
CA GLY A 68 -21.81 0.30 -2.00
C GLY A 68 -23.06 -0.43 -2.50
N ARG A 69 -22.90 -1.55 -3.20
CA ARG A 69 -24.02 -2.39 -3.67
C ARG A 69 -24.83 -2.98 -2.53
N ILE A 70 -24.18 -3.43 -1.46
CA ILE A 70 -24.86 -3.97 -0.26
C ILE A 70 -25.68 -2.86 0.39
N VAL A 71 -25.07 -1.67 0.57
CA VAL A 71 -25.74 -0.50 1.14
C VAL A 71 -26.98 -0.14 0.33
N GLU A 72 -26.85 -0.04 -1.00
CA GLU A 72 -27.95 0.36 -1.87
C GLU A 72 -29.09 -0.66 -1.87
N ARG A 73 -28.79 -1.96 -1.90
CA ARG A 73 -29.82 -3.01 -1.79
C ARG A 73 -30.60 -2.90 -0.48
N VAL A 74 -29.92 -2.60 0.62
CA VAL A 74 -30.59 -2.42 1.91
C VAL A 74 -31.42 -1.15 1.94
N ARG A 75 -30.94 -0.06 1.34
CA ARG A 75 -31.75 1.16 1.13
C ARG A 75 -33.03 0.83 0.38
N MET A 76 -32.93 0.14 -0.77
CA MET A 76 -34.10 -0.27 -1.55
C MET A 76 -35.07 -1.14 -0.75
N VAL A 77 -34.57 -2.03 0.13
CA VAL A 77 -35.44 -2.83 1.01
C VAL A 77 -36.15 -1.94 2.03
N LEU A 78 -35.44 -1.00 2.64
CA LEU A 78 -36.03 -0.05 3.60
C LEU A 78 -37.13 0.80 2.96
N GLU A 79 -36.89 1.32 1.77
CA GLU A 79 -37.84 2.16 1.06
C GLU A 79 -39.02 1.35 0.52
N ASN A 80 -38.76 0.24 -0.19
CA ASN A 80 -39.82 -0.50 -0.86
C ASN A 80 -40.65 -1.39 0.08
N ARG A 81 -40.03 -2.03 1.07
CA ARG A 81 -40.74 -2.97 1.96
C ARG A 81 -41.31 -2.29 3.19
N PHE A 82 -40.65 -1.24 3.70
CA PHE A 82 -41.06 -0.59 4.95
C PHE A 82 -41.58 0.84 4.74
N GLY A 83 -41.51 1.36 3.51
CA GLY A 83 -42.05 2.66 3.17
C GLY A 83 -41.28 3.84 3.75
N LEU A 84 -40.01 3.66 4.13
CA LEU A 84 -39.14 4.80 4.46
C LEU A 84 -38.88 5.62 3.20
N VAL A 85 -38.60 6.91 3.39
CA VAL A 85 -38.01 7.75 2.35
C VAL A 85 -36.69 8.29 2.88
N LEU A 86 -35.60 7.89 2.25
CA LEU A 86 -34.24 8.27 2.63
C LEU A 86 -33.70 9.34 1.67
N SER A 87 -32.72 10.11 2.12
CA SER A 87 -32.02 11.08 1.27
C SER A 87 -31.34 10.37 0.10
N ASP A 88 -31.39 10.99 -1.08
CA ASP A 88 -30.79 10.43 -2.30
C ASP A 88 -29.30 10.15 -2.18
N VAL A 89 -28.59 11.03 -1.49
CA VAL A 89 -27.16 10.91 -1.23
C VAL A 89 -26.94 10.37 0.18
N GLY A 90 -26.23 9.26 0.27
CA GLY A 90 -25.67 8.75 1.51
C GLY A 90 -24.28 9.35 1.78
N VAL A 91 -23.98 9.61 3.04
CA VAL A 91 -22.68 10.12 3.49
C VAL A 91 -21.93 9.01 4.22
N ALA A 92 -20.75 8.64 3.73
CA ALA A 92 -19.89 7.69 4.42
C ALA A 92 -19.46 8.25 5.78
N LEU A 93 -19.50 7.42 6.83
CA LEU A 93 -19.14 7.85 8.18
C LEU A 93 -17.64 8.05 8.38
N HIS A 94 -16.83 7.41 7.55
CA HIS A 94 -15.38 7.51 7.56
C HIS A 94 -14.83 7.07 6.19
N GLN A 95 -13.56 7.39 5.94
CA GLN A 95 -12.82 6.85 4.80
C GLN A 95 -12.77 5.31 4.88
N PRO A 96 -12.73 4.61 3.73
CA PRO A 96 -12.58 3.16 3.75
C PRO A 96 -11.24 2.79 4.38
N VAL A 97 -11.25 1.85 5.32
CA VAL A 97 -10.04 1.32 5.95
C VAL A 97 -9.82 -0.12 5.49
N THR A 98 -8.61 -0.42 5.03
CA THR A 98 -8.25 -1.77 4.58
C THR A 98 -7.24 -2.37 5.53
N ARG A 99 -7.46 -3.62 5.89
CA ARG A 99 -6.61 -4.38 6.82
C ARG A 99 -5.78 -5.41 6.09
N PHE A 100 -4.51 -5.49 6.44
CA PHE A 100 -3.59 -6.54 5.99
C PHE A 100 -3.07 -7.30 7.20
N TYR A 101 -3.12 -8.62 7.11
CA TYR A 101 -2.60 -9.52 8.12
C TYR A 101 -1.29 -10.07 7.59
N SER A 102 -0.19 -9.70 8.23
CA SER A 102 1.17 -9.95 7.76
C SER A 102 2.05 -10.36 8.95
N GLU A 103 3.14 -11.08 8.69
CA GLU A 103 4.09 -11.44 9.75
C GLU A 103 4.77 -10.18 10.31
N GLU A 104 5.02 -9.20 9.44
CA GLU A 104 5.60 -7.91 9.78
C GLU A 104 4.71 -7.15 10.77
N ALA A 105 3.39 -7.17 10.59
CA ALA A 105 2.46 -6.60 11.56
C ALA A 105 2.59 -7.27 12.93
N GLY A 106 2.81 -8.60 12.94
CA GLY A 106 3.03 -9.39 14.15
C GLY A 106 4.29 -8.99 14.92
N GLU A 107 5.38 -8.69 14.22
CA GLU A 107 6.61 -8.21 14.83
C GLU A 107 6.49 -6.74 15.30
N LEU A 108 5.95 -5.87 14.45
CA LEU A 108 5.85 -4.44 14.73
C LEU A 108 4.92 -4.14 15.91
N VAL A 109 3.82 -4.89 16.06
CA VAL A 109 2.89 -4.63 17.17
C VAL A 109 3.45 -4.99 18.55
N LYS A 110 4.53 -5.79 18.62
CA LYS A 110 5.26 -6.05 19.89
C LYS A 110 5.87 -4.77 20.46
N LEU A 111 6.15 -3.78 19.60
CA LEU A 111 6.65 -2.47 19.98
C LEU A 111 5.53 -1.52 20.45
N GLY A 112 4.27 -1.93 20.30
CA GLY A 112 3.07 -1.16 20.64
C GLY A 112 2.20 -0.84 19.43
N THR A 113 0.98 -0.36 19.69
CA THR A 113 0.09 0.17 18.65
C THR A 113 0.66 1.48 18.12
N THR A 114 0.84 1.58 16.81
CA THR A 114 1.27 2.81 16.15
C THR A 114 0.15 3.34 15.28
N VAL A 115 -0.15 4.63 15.38
CA VAL A 115 -1.17 5.30 14.57
C VAL A 115 -0.52 6.49 13.87
N VAL A 116 -0.68 6.55 12.55
CA VAL A 116 -0.21 7.66 11.72
C VAL A 116 -1.42 8.31 11.08
N GLU A 117 -1.69 9.56 11.47
CA GLU A 117 -2.86 10.30 11.02
C GLU A 117 -2.93 10.41 9.49
N GLY A 118 -4.10 10.13 8.92
CA GLY A 118 -4.33 10.14 7.47
C GLY A 118 -3.71 8.98 6.69
N VAL A 119 -2.91 8.13 7.34
CA VAL A 119 -2.22 6.99 6.69
C VAL A 119 -2.81 5.68 7.15
N GLY A 120 -2.84 5.42 8.46
CA GLY A 120 -3.19 4.10 8.97
C GLY A 120 -2.59 3.78 10.33
N SER A 121 -2.56 2.50 10.67
CA SER A 121 -2.12 2.02 11.97
C SER A 121 -1.60 0.59 11.93
N ILE A 122 -0.79 0.24 12.92
CA ILE A 122 -0.47 -1.15 13.25
C ILE A 122 -1.18 -1.43 14.56
N ASP A 123 -2.12 -2.38 14.54
CA ASP A 123 -3.00 -2.63 15.66
C ASP A 123 -3.14 -4.12 15.99
N ASN A 124 -3.42 -4.39 17.25
CA ASN A 124 -3.76 -5.69 17.82
C ASN A 124 -4.82 -5.56 18.93
N SER A 125 -5.63 -4.51 18.86
CA SER A 125 -6.61 -4.21 19.89
C SER A 125 -7.79 -5.21 19.87
N PRO A 126 -8.49 -5.37 21.01
CA PRO A 126 -9.74 -6.14 21.06
C PRO A 126 -10.81 -5.54 20.12
N PRO A 127 -11.71 -6.35 19.56
CA PRO A 127 -12.01 -7.73 19.95
C PRO A 127 -11.22 -8.81 19.20
N GLU A 128 -10.61 -8.49 18.05
CA GLU A 128 -9.95 -9.51 17.23
C GLU A 128 -8.65 -10.02 17.82
N ARG A 129 -7.83 -9.14 18.42
CA ARG A 129 -6.50 -9.51 18.93
C ARG A 129 -5.67 -10.31 17.89
N VAL A 130 -5.79 -9.90 16.64
CA VAL A 130 -4.94 -10.38 15.56
C VAL A 130 -4.11 -9.20 15.08
N PRO A 131 -2.77 -9.27 15.10
CA PRO A 131 -1.91 -8.23 14.57
C PRO A 131 -2.23 -7.93 13.11
N HIS A 132 -2.37 -6.66 12.76
CA HIS A 132 -2.65 -6.23 11.40
C HIS A 132 -2.18 -4.80 11.14
N GLU A 133 -1.92 -4.52 9.87
CA GLU A 133 -1.75 -3.17 9.34
C GLU A 133 -3.09 -2.66 8.83
N GLU A 134 -3.39 -1.40 9.08
CA GLU A 134 -4.54 -0.67 8.56
C GLU A 134 -4.06 0.45 7.65
N TYR A 135 -4.75 0.65 6.52
CA TYR A 135 -4.51 1.77 5.63
C TYR A 135 -5.82 2.51 5.36
N VAL A 136 -5.77 3.83 5.51
CA VAL A 136 -6.89 4.74 5.27
C VAL A 136 -6.91 5.11 3.79
N GLY A 137 -8.05 4.91 3.15
CA GLY A 137 -8.21 5.17 1.72
C GLY A 137 -7.69 4.04 0.84
N LYS A 138 -8.18 4.03 -0.40
CA LYS A 138 -7.90 2.97 -1.37
C LYS A 138 -6.46 3.01 -1.92
N ASP A 139 -5.89 4.20 -2.07
CA ASP A 139 -4.62 4.37 -2.80
C ASP A 139 -3.45 3.83 -1.99
N LEU A 140 -3.43 4.06 -0.67
CA LEU A 140 -2.44 3.50 0.24
C LEU A 140 -2.56 1.97 0.34
N ALA A 141 -3.78 1.45 0.43
CA ALA A 141 -4.02 0.02 0.43
C ALA A 141 -3.52 -0.67 -0.85
N LYS A 142 -3.75 -0.05 -2.02
CA LYS A 142 -3.21 -0.53 -3.30
C LYS A 142 -1.69 -0.45 -3.35
N ALA A 143 -1.10 0.65 -2.87
CA ALA A 143 0.34 0.80 -2.82
C ALA A 143 1.00 -0.31 -1.99
N ARG A 144 0.40 -0.68 -0.85
CA ARG A 144 0.84 -1.79 0.00
C ARG A 144 0.81 -3.14 -0.73
N LEU A 145 -0.24 -3.42 -1.51
CA LEU A 145 -0.34 -4.65 -2.31
C LEU A 145 0.71 -4.71 -3.44
N LEU A 146 1.03 -3.56 -4.04
CA LEU A 146 2.02 -3.46 -5.12
C LEU A 146 3.48 -3.43 -4.61
N MET A 147 3.69 -3.27 -3.31
CA MET A 147 5.01 -3.09 -2.72
C MET A 147 5.98 -4.24 -3.04
N PRO A 148 5.62 -5.54 -2.92
CA PRO A 148 6.55 -6.62 -3.22
C PRO A 148 7.07 -6.56 -4.66
N LEU A 149 6.17 -6.33 -5.63
CA LEU A 149 6.55 -6.21 -7.04
C LEU A 149 7.48 -5.02 -7.28
N LYS A 150 7.18 -3.86 -6.66
CA LYS A 150 8.01 -2.65 -6.79
C LYS A 150 9.39 -2.83 -6.16
N LEU A 151 9.49 -3.56 -5.05
CA LEU A 151 10.76 -3.87 -4.41
C LEU A 151 11.62 -4.78 -5.29
N SER A 152 11.06 -5.85 -5.85
CA SER A 152 11.80 -6.73 -6.76
C SER A 152 12.29 -6.01 -8.02
N GLN A 153 11.49 -5.09 -8.57
CA GLN A 153 11.92 -4.25 -9.69
C GLN A 153 13.06 -3.29 -9.31
N LEU A 154 13.06 -2.79 -8.07
CA LEU A 154 14.10 -1.93 -7.56
C LEU A 154 15.40 -2.71 -7.32
N GLU A 155 15.30 -3.90 -6.74
CA GLU A 155 16.43 -4.83 -6.55
C GLU A 155 17.10 -5.16 -7.89
N GLN A 156 16.34 -5.56 -8.91
CA GLN A 156 16.89 -5.83 -10.24
C GLN A 156 17.63 -4.63 -10.84
N ARG A 157 17.08 -3.42 -10.66
CA ARG A 157 17.73 -2.19 -11.16
C ARG A 157 19.03 -1.89 -10.42
N ILE A 158 19.11 -2.21 -9.13
CA ILE A 158 20.34 -2.06 -8.34
C ILE A 158 21.39 -3.05 -8.83
N GLU A 159 21.03 -4.32 -9.02
CA GLU A 159 21.95 -5.35 -9.55
C GLU A 159 22.49 -4.96 -10.94
N ASP A 160 21.63 -4.46 -11.83
CA ASP A 160 22.04 -3.97 -13.15
C ASP A 160 23.01 -2.78 -13.05
N MET A 161 22.81 -1.90 -12.08
CA MET A 161 23.72 -0.77 -11.83
C MET A 161 25.07 -1.23 -11.28
N GLU A 162 25.08 -2.18 -10.35
CA GLU A 162 26.31 -2.76 -9.80
C GLU A 162 27.15 -3.42 -10.90
N LYS A 163 26.50 -4.17 -11.80
CA LYS A 163 27.18 -4.77 -12.95
C LYS A 163 27.82 -3.71 -13.85
N ARG A 164 27.07 -2.65 -14.19
CA ARG A 164 27.59 -1.54 -15.03
C ARG A 164 28.75 -0.81 -14.37
N LEU A 165 28.72 -0.63 -13.04
CA LEU A 165 29.82 -0.01 -12.30
C LEU A 165 31.06 -0.90 -12.28
N THR A 166 30.87 -2.21 -12.18
CA THR A 166 31.95 -3.19 -12.25
C THR A 166 32.59 -3.18 -13.64
N ASP A 167 31.77 -3.27 -14.69
CA ASP A 167 32.22 -3.19 -16.08
C ASP A 167 32.98 -1.87 -16.35
N LEU A 168 32.48 -0.74 -15.83
CA LEU A 168 33.16 0.55 -15.95
C LEU A 168 34.51 0.57 -15.21
N SER A 169 34.56 0.01 -14.00
CA SER A 169 35.79 -0.11 -13.22
C SER A 169 36.84 -0.93 -13.97
N ASP A 170 36.44 -2.06 -14.55
CA ASP A 170 37.33 -2.93 -15.33
C ASP A 170 37.85 -2.21 -16.58
N ASN A 171 36.98 -1.54 -17.33
CA ASN A 171 37.36 -0.73 -18.50
C ASN A 171 38.35 0.40 -18.14
N VAL A 172 38.16 1.06 -16.98
CA VAL A 172 39.08 2.11 -16.49
C VAL A 172 40.43 1.50 -16.11
N CYS A 173 40.45 0.34 -15.44
CA CYS A 173 41.68 -0.37 -15.12
C CYS A 173 42.46 -0.75 -16.38
N GLU A 174 41.77 -1.27 -17.40
CA GLU A 174 42.36 -1.57 -18.70
C GLU A 174 42.94 -0.32 -19.36
N LEU A 175 42.18 0.78 -19.43
CA LEU A 175 42.67 2.05 -19.99
C LEU A 175 43.93 2.56 -19.25
N VAL A 176 43.94 2.53 -17.92
CA VAL A 176 45.10 2.93 -17.12
C VAL A 176 46.31 2.04 -17.42
N SER A 177 46.10 0.74 -17.63
CA SER A 177 47.18 -0.19 -17.99
C SER A 177 47.77 0.11 -19.39
N VAL A 178 46.92 0.44 -20.36
CA VAL A 178 47.33 0.84 -21.71
C VAL A 178 48.11 2.16 -21.66
N LEU A 179 47.65 3.13 -20.88
CA LEU A 179 48.36 4.40 -20.71
C LEU A 179 49.73 4.20 -20.05
N LYS A 180 49.81 3.37 -19.01
CA LYS A 180 51.09 3.03 -18.36
C LYS A 180 52.09 2.40 -19.34
N THR A 181 51.64 1.48 -20.19
CA THR A 181 52.51 0.83 -21.18
C THR A 181 52.95 1.80 -22.29
N ALA A 182 52.05 2.66 -22.77
CA ALA A 182 52.36 3.67 -23.78
C ALA A 182 53.35 4.75 -23.29
N LEU A 183 53.34 5.04 -21.99
CA LEU A 183 54.22 6.03 -21.35
C LEU A 183 55.60 5.47 -20.97
N VAL A 184 55.86 4.16 -21.12
CA VAL A 184 57.22 3.61 -20.91
C VAL A 184 58.13 4.10 -22.04
N PRO A 185 59.20 4.86 -21.75
CA PRO A 185 60.11 5.33 -22.77
C PRO A 185 60.81 4.12 -23.44
N LYS A 186 60.75 4.05 -24.78
CA LYS A 186 61.50 3.05 -25.54
C LYS A 186 62.99 3.19 -25.20
N PRO A 187 63.71 2.09 -24.85
CA PRO A 187 65.14 2.18 -24.65
C PRO A 187 65.79 2.71 -25.93
N ALA A 188 66.68 3.69 -25.76
CA ALA A 188 67.45 4.25 -26.85
C ALA A 188 68.16 3.09 -27.57
N LYS A 189 67.97 2.97 -28.89
CA LYS A 189 68.75 2.05 -29.71
C LYS A 189 70.22 2.46 -29.54
N GLU A 190 71.03 1.61 -28.91
CA GLU A 190 72.47 1.72 -28.98
C GLU A 190 72.87 1.60 -30.46
N PHE A 191 73.38 2.69 -31.02
CA PHE A 191 73.99 2.68 -32.33
C PHE A 191 75.30 1.89 -32.24
N PRO A 192 75.58 0.93 -33.13
CA PRO A 192 76.84 0.21 -33.11
C PRO A 192 77.98 1.18 -33.39
N SER A 193 78.96 1.20 -32.49
CA SER A 193 80.20 1.94 -32.62
C SER A 193 80.90 1.54 -33.91
N GLN A 194 81.06 2.48 -34.84
CA GLN A 194 81.90 2.28 -36.01
C GLN A 194 83.35 2.15 -35.54
N HIS A 195 83.93 0.97 -35.74
CA HIS A 195 85.37 0.76 -35.68
C HIS A 195 86.05 1.71 -36.68
N VAL A 196 86.85 2.64 -36.19
CA VAL A 196 87.77 3.43 -37.02
C VAL A 196 89.02 2.57 -37.22
N GLU A 197 89.23 2.06 -38.43
CA GLU A 197 90.51 1.49 -38.84
C GLU A 197 91.54 2.62 -38.95
N GLU A 198 92.52 2.65 -38.06
CA GLU A 198 93.73 3.45 -38.22
C GLU A 198 94.59 2.86 -39.34
N ARG A 199 94.55 3.48 -40.52
CA ARG A 199 95.56 3.29 -41.56
C ARG A 199 96.80 4.10 -41.22
N SER A 200 97.82 3.46 -40.65
CA SER A 200 99.17 4.02 -40.61
C SER A 200 99.84 3.87 -41.98
N TYR A 201 100.24 5.01 -42.54
CA TYR A 201 101.06 5.09 -43.75
C TYR A 201 102.52 4.77 -43.42
N ILE A 202 103.16 4.08 -44.37
CA ILE A 202 104.54 3.57 -44.37
C ILE A 202 105.57 4.71 -44.38
N SER A 203 106.67 4.51 -43.66
CA SER A 203 108.04 4.82 -44.13
C SER A 203 109.01 3.82 -43.51
#